data_AF-A0A397V3Y2-F1
#
_entry.id   AF-A0A397V3Y2-F1
#
_cell.length_a   1.000
_cell.length_b   1.000
_cell.length_c   1.000
_cell.angle_alpha   90.00
_cell.angle_beta   90.00
_cell.angle_gamma   90.00
#
_symmetry.space_group_name_H-M   'P 1'
#
loop_
_entity.id
_entity.type
_entity.pdbx_description
1 polymer ?
#
loop_
_entity_poly.entity_id
_entity_poly.type
_entity_poly.pdbx_seq_one_letter_code
_entity_poly.pdbx_strand_id
1 'polypeptide(L)'
;MSEVFTGYPPYHDVPHDFSLAKQICLGHRPEIRCKVPQSLLDLMNKCLDAEPQSRPNAESLFDMIKQFDRDLDDNKTELYKQVEEIKNSGKKFSIHDQANQTNSTRFSY
;
A
#
# COMPACT_ATOMS: atom_id res chain seq x y z
N MET A 1 -3.26 -5.18 -3.53
CA MET A 1 -2.05 -5.03 -2.69
C MET A 1 -2.19 -3.89 -1.70
N SER A 2 -2.48 -2.65 -2.12
CA SER A 2 -2.62 -1.50 -1.21
C SER A 2 -3.62 -1.71 -0.08
N GLU A 3 -4.78 -2.32 -0.36
CA GLU A 3 -5.84 -2.61 0.63
C GLU A 3 -5.33 -3.40 1.85
N VAL A 4 -4.35 -4.29 1.67
CA VAL A 4 -3.75 -5.05 2.79
C VAL A 4 -3.02 -4.12 3.77
N PHE A 5 -2.44 -3.02 3.27
CA PHE A 5 -1.68 -2.07 4.07
C PHE A 5 -2.53 -0.91 4.60
N THR A 6 -3.57 -0.50 3.85
CA THR A 6 -4.43 0.63 4.22
C THR A 6 -5.67 0.19 5.01
N GLY A 7 -6.12 -1.07 4.84
CA GLY A 7 -7.41 -1.54 5.33
C GLY A 7 -8.61 -1.00 4.54
N TYR A 8 -8.37 -0.27 3.45
CA TYR A 8 -9.41 0.38 2.65
C TYR A 8 -9.35 -0.09 1.20
N PRO A 9 -10.49 -0.40 0.58
CA PRO A 9 -10.51 -0.71 -0.85
C PRO A 9 -10.09 0.52 -1.67
N PRO A 10 -9.58 0.33 -2.90
CA PRO A 10 -9.32 1.44 -3.82
C PRO A 10 -10.57 2.31 -3.99
N TYR A 11 -10.39 3.63 -3.94
CA TYR A 11 -11.49 4.60 -4.05
C TYR A 11 -12.56 4.47 -2.95
N HIS A 12 -12.19 4.06 -1.73
CA HIS A 12 -13.12 3.91 -0.60
C HIS A 12 -13.92 5.19 -0.25
N ASP A 13 -13.38 6.35 -0.59
CA ASP A 13 -13.89 7.69 -0.29
C ASP A 13 -14.57 8.37 -1.49
N VAL A 14 -14.68 7.67 -2.63
CA VAL A 14 -15.28 8.18 -3.87
C VAL A 14 -16.55 7.39 -4.19
N PRO A 15 -17.64 8.02 -4.68
CA PRO A 15 -18.80 7.29 -5.16
C PRO A 15 -18.45 6.35 -6.33
N HIS A 16 -18.92 5.10 -6.26
CA HIS A 16 -18.69 4.09 -7.31
C HIS A 16 -19.74 4.21 -8.42
N ASP A 17 -19.69 5.32 -9.15
CA ASP A 17 -20.63 5.66 -10.21
C ASP A 17 -19.98 5.67 -11.61
N PHE A 18 -20.77 6.04 -12.61
CA PHE A 18 -20.31 6.14 -14.00
C PHE A 18 -19.19 7.19 -14.18
N SER A 19 -19.16 8.24 -13.35
CA SER A 19 -18.12 9.27 -13.41
C SER A 19 -16.76 8.66 -13.07
N LEU A 20 -16.70 7.90 -11.97
CA LEU A 20 -15.48 7.21 -11.55
C LEU A 20 -15.05 6.17 -12.60
N ALA A 21 -15.99 5.37 -13.11
CA ALA A 21 -15.69 4.39 -14.16
C ALA A 21 -15.07 5.05 -15.40
N LYS A 22 -15.63 6.19 -15.84
CA LYS A 22 -15.10 6.98 -16.95
C LYS A 22 -13.68 7.48 -16.67
N GLN A 23 -13.42 8.00 -15.47
CA GLN A 23 -12.08 8.45 -15.08
C GLN A 23 -11.05 7.31 -15.13
N ILE A 24 -11.41 6.11 -14.64
CA ILE A 24 -10.55 4.93 -14.67
C ILE A 24 -10.21 4.53 -16.12
N CYS A 25 -11.21 4.54 -17.01
CA CYS A 25 -11.00 4.29 -18.44
C CYS A 25 -10.06 5.32 -19.08
N LEU A 26 -10.04 6.56 -18.59
CA LEU A 26 -9.14 7.62 -19.02
C LEU A 26 -7.75 7.58 -18.35
N GLY A 27 -7.45 6.51 -17.62
CA GLY A 27 -6.14 6.32 -16.99
C GLY A 27 -6.04 6.82 -15.56
N HIS A 28 -7.14 7.24 -14.92
CA HIS A 28 -7.13 7.53 -13.49
C HIS A 28 -6.86 6.24 -12.70
N ARG A 29 -5.98 6.32 -11.70
CA ARG A 29 -5.53 5.20 -10.88
C ARG A 29 -5.58 5.59 -9.40
N PRO A 30 -5.81 4.63 -8.50
CA PRO A 30 -5.89 4.94 -7.08
C PRO A 30 -4.49 5.33 -6.58
N GLU A 31 -4.44 6.34 -5.72
CA GLU A 31 -3.19 6.76 -5.09
C GLU A 31 -2.87 5.85 -3.90
N ILE A 32 -1.62 5.36 -3.81
CA ILE A 32 -1.18 4.52 -2.71
C ILE A 32 -0.53 5.40 -1.64
N ARG A 33 -1.29 5.69 -0.59
CA ARG A 33 -0.83 6.47 0.57
C ARG A 33 -0.63 5.56 1.78
N CYS A 34 0.40 4.72 1.74
CA CYS A 34 0.77 3.87 2.88
C CYS A 34 2.27 3.90 3.11
N LYS A 35 2.66 3.73 4.38
CA LYS A 35 4.07 3.67 4.77
C LYS A 35 4.57 2.23 4.62
N VAL A 36 5.18 1.94 3.48
CA VAL A 36 5.76 0.64 3.12
C VAL A 36 7.19 0.83 2.59
N PRO A 37 8.00 -0.23 2.49
CA PRO A 37 9.30 -0.15 1.83
C PRO A 37 9.17 0.35 0.39
N GLN A 38 10.18 1.07 -0.09
CA GLN A 38 10.16 1.74 -1.40
C GLN A 38 9.99 0.73 -2.55
N SER A 39 10.70 -0.40 -2.49
CA SER A 39 10.60 -1.45 -3.52
C SER A 39 9.18 -2.03 -3.64
N LEU A 40 8.46 -2.14 -2.51
CA LEU A 40 7.08 -2.59 -2.51
C LEU A 40 6.13 -1.50 -3.04
N LEU A 41 6.37 -0.23 -2.68
CA LEU A 41 5.61 0.90 -3.23
C LEU A 41 5.74 0.97 -4.75
N ASP A 42 6.97 0.85 -5.26
CA ASP A 42 7.27 0.86 -6.70
C ASP A 42 6.57 -0.29 -7.42
N LEU A 43 6.59 -1.49 -6.84
CA LEU A 43 5.87 -2.65 -7.38
C LEU A 43 4.37 -2.40 -7.45
N MET A 44 3.75 -1.89 -6.37
CA MET A 44 2.32 -1.60 -6.35
C MET A 44 1.95 -0.53 -7.38
N ASN A 45 2.77 0.52 -7.53
CA ASN A 45 2.59 1.55 -8.56
C ASN A 45 2.68 0.95 -9.97
N LYS A 46 3.66 0.08 -10.23
CA LYS A 46 3.83 -0.61 -11.51
C LYS A 46 2.64 -1.52 -11.85
N CYS A 47 2.05 -2.19 -10.85
CA CYS A 47 0.81 -2.95 -11.04
C CYS A 47 -0.40 -2.07 -11.40
N LEU A 48 -0.40 -0.82 -10.97
CA LEU A 48 -1.46 0.15 -11.25
C LEU A 48 -1.20 1.00 -12.49
N ASP A 49 -0.13 0.73 -13.26
CA ASP A 49 0.23 1.56 -14.41
C ASP A 49 -0.95 1.75 -15.38
N ALA A 50 -1.10 2.98 -15.85
CA ALA A 50 -2.14 3.33 -16.81
C ALA A 50 -1.99 2.49 -18.09
N GLU A 51 -0.74 2.31 -18.55
CA GLU A 51 -0.36 1.53 -19.71
C GLU A 51 -0.34 0.03 -19.37
N PRO A 52 -1.20 -0.79 -20.00
CA PRO A 52 -1.27 -2.22 -19.69
C PRO A 52 0.05 -2.98 -19.90
N GLN A 53 0.87 -2.56 -20.87
CA GLN A 53 2.14 -3.21 -21.19
C GLN A 53 3.23 -2.98 -20.12
N SER A 54 3.11 -1.92 -19.32
CA SER A 54 4.04 -1.63 -18.22
C SER A 54 3.80 -2.50 -16.99
N ARG A 55 2.63 -3.15 -16.91
CA ARG A 55 2.24 -3.97 -15.76
C ARG A 55 3.00 -5.29 -15.77
N PRO A 56 3.46 -5.78 -14.60
CA PRO A 56 4.01 -7.12 -14.53
C PRO A 56 2.92 -8.16 -14.81
N ASN A 57 3.29 -9.24 -15.49
CA ASN A 57 2.46 -10.43 -15.53
C ASN A 57 2.49 -11.16 -14.18
N ALA A 58 1.62 -12.16 -14.01
CA ALA A 58 1.48 -12.88 -12.75
C ALA A 58 2.75 -13.62 -12.32
N GLU A 59 3.50 -14.21 -13.27
CA GLU A 59 4.75 -14.93 -12.99
C GLU A 59 5.83 -13.97 -12.49
N SER A 60 6.04 -12.85 -13.19
CA SER A 60 6.99 -11.81 -12.76
C SER A 60 6.60 -11.21 -11.40
N LEU A 61 5.31 -11.02 -11.15
CA LEU A 61 4.83 -10.54 -9.86
C LEU A 61 5.12 -11.54 -8.72
N PHE A 62 4.89 -12.83 -8.98
CA PHE A 62 5.20 -13.89 -8.03
C PHE A 62 6.70 -13.94 -7.69
N ASP A 63 7.57 -13.86 -8.70
CA ASP A 63 9.01 -13.87 -8.51
C ASP A 63 9.50 -12.67 -7.70
N MET A 64 8.94 -11.47 -7.95
CA MET A 64 9.27 -10.26 -7.18
C MET A 64 8.84 -10.40 -5.71
N ILE A 65 7.63 -10.91 -5.45
CA ILE A 65 7.15 -11.14 -4.07
C ILE A 65 8.01 -12.19 -3.37
N LYS A 66 8.38 -13.28 -4.06
CA LYS A 66 9.27 -14.31 -3.53
C LYS A 66 10.67 -13.75 -3.23
N GLN A 67 11.16 -12.80 -4.03
CA GLN A 67 12.42 -12.12 -3.73
C GLN A 67 12.29 -11.28 -2.46
N PHE A 68 11.19 -10.55 -2.27
CA PHE A 68 10.98 -9.78 -1.05
C PHE A 68 10.95 -10.67 0.20
N ASP A 69 10.32 -11.84 0.13
CA ASP A 69 10.32 -12.81 1.23
C ASP A 69 11.76 -13.20 1.63
N ARG A 70 12.61 -13.52 0.64
CA ARG A 70 14.04 -13.82 0.88
C ARG A 70 14.81 -12.62 1.42
N ASP A 71 14.54 -11.42 0.91
CA ASP A 71 15.24 -10.22 1.33
C ASP A 71 14.89 -9.84 2.77
N LEU A 72 13.67 -10.15 3.23
CA LEU A 72 13.24 -9.94 4.62
C LEU A 72 13.94 -10.88 5.62
N ASP A 73 14.51 -12.00 5.16
CA ASP A 73 15.28 -12.90 6.02
C ASP A 73 16.76 -12.47 6.17
N ASP A 74 17.24 -11.56 5.32
CA ASP A 74 18.61 -11.04 5.37
C ASP A 74 18.63 -9.60 5.87
N ASN A 75 19.16 -9.41 7.09
CA ASN A 75 19.24 -8.11 7.76
C ASN A 75 20.15 -7.07 7.05
N LYS A 76 20.91 -7.50 6.04
CA LYS A 76 21.77 -6.62 5.25
C LYS A 76 21.03 -5.97 4.09
N THR A 77 19.87 -6.52 3.68
CA THR A 77 19.12 -6.00 2.55
C THR A 77 18.51 -4.65 2.86
N GLU A 78 18.29 -3.87 1.81
CA GLU A 78 17.63 -2.57 1.93
C GLU A 78 16.17 -2.73 2.37
N LEU A 79 15.47 -3.75 1.86
CA LEU A 79 14.09 -4.05 2.23
C LEU A 79 13.95 -4.27 3.74
N TYR A 80 14.82 -5.11 4.33
CA TYR A 80 14.80 -5.37 5.76
C TYR A 80 15.02 -4.10 6.58
N LYS A 81 16.03 -3.29 6.22
CA LYS A 81 16.34 -2.04 6.92
C LYS A 81 15.16 -1.07 6.90
N GLN A 82 14.53 -0.88 5.74
CA GLN A 82 13.35 -0.03 5.61
C GLN A 82 12.18 -0.54 6.46
N VAL A 83 11.95 -1.87 6.51
CA VAL A 83 10.93 -2.45 7.39
C VAL A 83 11.22 -2.18 8.87
N GLU A 84 12.45 -2.35 9.32
CA GLU A 84 12.84 -2.06 10.70
C GLU A 84 12.71 -0.57 11.05
N GLU A 85 13.09 0.33 10.13
CA GLU A 85 12.90 1.77 10.29
C GLU A 85 11.42 2.14 10.41
N ILE A 86 10.55 1.56 9.57
CA ILE A 86 9.10 1.76 9.63
C ILE A 86 8.57 1.28 10.98
N LYS A 87 8.92 0.07 11.42
CA LYS A 87 8.53 -0.48 12.73
C LYS A 87 8.97 0.43 13.88
N ASN A 88 10.21 0.92 13.85
CA ASN A 88 10.75 1.78 14.89
C ASN A 88 10.13 3.18 14.89
N SER A 89 9.74 3.69 13.72
CA SER A 89 9.04 4.97 13.62
C SER A 89 7.61 4.90 14.19
N GLY A 90 6.90 3.77 14.03
CA GLY A 90 5.59 3.56 14.64
C GLY A 90 5.65 3.54 16.17
N LYS A 91 6.72 3.01 16.75
CA LYS A 91 6.94 3.03 18.22
C LYS A 91 7.15 4.44 18.78
N LYS A 92 7.68 5.39 17.99
CA LYS A 92 7.90 6.79 18.43
C LYS A 92 6.60 7.59 18.54
N PHE A 93 5.59 7.32 17.72
CA PHE A 93 4.26 7.95 17.86
C PHE A 93 3.55 7.53 19.15
N SER A 94 3.85 6.33 19.67
CA SER A 94 3.21 5.84 20.89
C SER A 94 3.63 6.54 22.18
N ILE A 95 4.65 7.40 22.16
CA ILE A 95 5.15 8.12 23.35
C ILE A 95 4.42 9.47 23.57
N HIS A 96 3.69 10.00 22.57
CA HIS A 96 3.06 11.33 22.68
C HIS A 96 1.53 11.40 22.54
N ASP A 97 0.83 10.32 22.17
CA ASP A 97 -0.63 10.33 21.99
C ASP A 97 -1.41 9.68 23.16
N GLN A 98 -1.06 10.04 24.40
CA GLN A 98 -2.02 10.00 25.52
C GLN A 98 -2.61 11.40 25.76
N ALA A 99 -3.19 11.98 24.73
CA ALA A 99 -4.21 13.03 24.87
C ALA A 99 -5.01 13.09 23.57
N ASN A 100 -6.16 12.39 23.55
CA ASN A 100 -7.41 12.74 22.88
C ASN A 100 -8.13 11.48 22.33
N GLN A 101 -8.71 10.71 23.26
CA GLN A 101 -9.86 9.87 22.94
C GLN A 101 -11.11 10.75 22.81
N THR A 102 -11.79 10.70 21.66
CA THR A 102 -13.24 10.97 21.41
C THR A 102 -13.43 11.03 19.89
N ASN A 103 -14.28 10.30 19.16
CA ASN A 103 -15.37 9.37 19.45
C ASN A 103 -15.46 8.38 18.26
N SER A 104 -15.52 7.08 18.56
CA SER A 104 -15.76 6.03 17.56
C SER A 104 -17.26 5.78 17.45
N THR A 105 -17.85 6.13 16.30
CA THR A 105 -19.18 5.65 15.92
C THR A 105 -19.02 4.42 15.04
N ARG A 106 -19.29 3.27 15.67
CA ARG A 106 -19.34 1.92 15.12
C ARG A 106 -20.51 1.81 14.13
N PHE A 107 -20.23 1.57 12.85
CA PHE A 107 -21.23 1.00 11.94
C PHE A 107 -21.15 -0.52 12.02
N SER A 108 -22.21 -1.13 12.54
CA SER A 108 -22.48 -2.55 12.46
C SER A 108 -23.19 -2.87 11.15
N TYR A 109 -22.70 -3.87 10.43
CA TYR A 109 -23.54 -4.77 9.64
C TYR A 109 -23.44 -6.15 10.28
#